data_AF-A0AAD5GW87-F1
#
_entry.id   AF-A0AAD5GW87-F1
#
_cell.length_a   1.000
_cell.length_b   1.000
_cell.length_c   1.000
_cell.angle_alpha   90.00
_cell.angle_beta   90.00
_cell.angle_gamma   90.00
#
_symmetry.space_group_name_H-M   'P 1'
#
loop_
_entity.id
_entity.type
_entity.pdbx_description
1 polymer ?
#
loop_
_entity_poly.entity_id
_entity_poly.type
_entity_poly.pdbx_seq_one_letter_code
_entity_poly.pdbx_strand_id
1 'polypeptide(L)'
;MIILRVLENVAQPNFQQKMIVMRFLEKLCVDSQVLVDIFINYDCDVNSSNIFERMVNGLLKTAQGVPPGAATTLLPPQEATMKLEAMKCLVAILKSLGDWMNKQLRIPDPHSSKFSDVVEYSSEITNLPMENGVATEQEPVDGSDSHSDASNEVSDASTIEQRRAYKLELQEGISLFNRKPKKGIEFLINVKKVGSSPEEIAEFLKNVSGLNKTMIGDYLGEREDLSLKVMHAYVDSFNFQDMEFDEAIRTFLRGFRLP
;
A
#
# COMPACT_ATOMS: atom_id res chain seq x y z
N MET A 1 1.22 2.92 -13.56
CA MET A 1 2.41 2.01 -13.51
C MET A 1 3.65 2.54 -14.26
N ILE A 2 3.56 3.28 -15.37
CA ILE A 2 4.73 3.69 -16.18
C ILE A 2 5.75 4.52 -15.38
N ILE A 3 5.28 5.48 -14.57
CA ILE A 3 6.11 6.37 -13.72
C ILE A 3 7.05 5.57 -12.81
N LEU A 4 6.53 4.54 -12.13
CA LEU A 4 7.34 3.64 -11.30
C LEU A 4 8.40 2.90 -12.12
N ARG A 5 8.09 2.38 -13.31
CA ARG A 5 9.08 1.65 -14.13
C ARG A 5 10.28 2.51 -14.54
N VAL A 6 10.07 3.79 -14.84
CA VAL A 6 11.15 4.77 -15.10
C VAL A 6 12.00 4.98 -13.84
N LEU A 7 11.35 5.07 -12.69
CA LEU A 7 12.01 5.29 -11.40
C LEU A 7 12.78 4.05 -10.92
N GLU A 8 12.23 2.85 -11.11
CA GLU A 8 12.80 1.55 -10.75
C GLU A 8 13.94 1.11 -11.67
N ASN A 9 13.98 1.61 -12.92
CA ASN A 9 15.12 1.39 -13.81
C ASN A 9 16.34 2.20 -13.33
N VAL A 10 17.26 1.51 -12.67
CA VAL A 10 18.51 2.07 -12.11
C VAL A 10 19.75 1.51 -12.84
N ALA A 11 19.59 0.43 -13.61
CA ALA A 11 20.66 -0.16 -14.42
C ALA A 11 20.91 0.57 -15.75
N GLN A 12 19.86 1.10 -16.39
CA GLN A 12 19.96 1.92 -17.62
C GLN A 12 19.09 3.19 -17.50
N PRO A 13 19.43 4.12 -16.60
CA PRO A 13 18.60 5.28 -16.30
C PRO A 13 18.61 6.32 -17.45
N ASN A 14 17.43 6.66 -17.97
CA ASN A 14 17.28 7.79 -18.89
C ASN A 14 17.14 9.10 -18.10
N PHE A 15 18.11 10.02 -18.24
CA PHE A 15 18.15 11.29 -17.52
C PHE A 15 16.85 12.11 -17.66
N GLN A 16 16.38 12.34 -18.89
CA GLN A 16 15.22 13.19 -19.15
C GLN A 16 13.93 12.59 -18.56
N GLN A 17 13.72 11.28 -18.72
CA GLN A 17 12.57 10.58 -18.14
C GLN A 17 12.60 10.62 -16.61
N LYS A 18 13.77 10.37 -15.98
CA LYS A 18 13.95 10.47 -14.53
C LYS A 18 13.64 11.89 -14.02
N MET A 19 14.15 12.93 -14.68
CA MET A 19 13.92 14.33 -14.30
C MET A 19 12.45 14.74 -14.43
N ILE A 20 11.74 14.29 -15.47
CA ILE A 20 10.29 14.51 -15.63
C ILE A 20 9.51 13.80 -14.50
N VAL A 21 9.85 12.54 -14.21
CA VAL A 21 9.22 11.77 -13.12
C VAL A 21 9.45 12.43 -11.76
N MET A 22 10.68 12.81 -11.42
CA MET A 22 10.97 13.42 -10.11
C MET A 22 10.25 14.76 -9.93
N ARG A 23 10.19 15.63 -10.96
CA ARG A 23 9.40 16.88 -10.92
C ARG A 23 7.89 16.65 -10.81
N PHE A 24 7.37 15.53 -11.32
CA PHE A 24 5.98 15.13 -11.10
C PHE A 24 5.77 14.66 -9.66
N LEU A 25 6.66 13.82 -9.13
CA LEU A 25 6.58 13.33 -7.75
C LEU A 25 6.72 14.46 -6.72
N GLU A 26 7.61 15.42 -6.94
CA GLU A 26 7.77 16.62 -6.10
C GLU A 26 6.44 17.40 -5.99
N LYS A 27 5.71 17.56 -7.11
CA LYS A 27 4.37 18.17 -7.13
C LYS A 27 3.31 17.29 -6.47
N LEU A 28 3.38 15.98 -6.66
CA LEU A 28 2.46 15.02 -6.02
C LEU A 28 2.58 15.07 -4.48
N CYS A 29 3.79 15.30 -3.97
CA CYS A 29 4.07 15.39 -2.53
C CYS A 29 3.67 16.74 -1.90
N VAL A 30 3.12 17.70 -2.66
CA VAL A 30 2.59 18.96 -2.10
C VAL A 30 1.27 18.72 -1.36
N ASP A 31 0.48 17.76 -1.82
CA ASP A 31 -0.70 17.28 -1.09
C ASP A 31 -0.32 16.04 -0.28
N SER A 32 -0.41 16.15 1.04
CA SER A 32 -0.06 15.07 1.94
C SER A 32 -1.15 14.01 2.08
N GLN A 33 -2.41 14.35 1.79
CA GLN A 33 -3.49 13.38 1.78
C GLN A 33 -3.31 12.39 0.63
N VAL A 34 -2.83 12.86 -0.54
CA VAL A 34 -2.51 11.98 -1.68
C VAL A 34 -1.46 10.92 -1.32
N LEU A 35 -0.47 11.22 -0.47
CA LEU A 35 0.50 10.22 -0.02
C LEU A 35 -0.11 9.16 0.91
N VAL A 36 -1.01 9.59 1.80
CA VAL A 36 -1.76 8.70 2.71
C VAL A 36 -2.74 7.83 1.92
N ASP A 37 -3.49 8.41 0.99
CA ASP A 37 -4.43 7.70 0.12
C ASP A 37 -3.71 6.67 -0.76
N ILE A 38 -2.52 6.98 -1.29
CA ILE A 38 -1.72 5.99 -2.03
C ILE A 38 -1.32 4.83 -1.11
N PHE A 39 -0.88 5.09 0.12
CA PHE A 39 -0.50 4.05 1.06
C PHE A 39 -1.69 3.16 1.45
N ILE A 40 -2.82 3.75 1.86
CA ILE A 40 -4.00 3.00 2.30
C ILE A 40 -4.60 2.19 1.13
N ASN A 41 -4.83 2.81 -0.03
CA ASN A 41 -5.54 2.16 -1.14
C ASN A 41 -4.69 1.18 -1.96
N TYR A 42 -3.35 1.27 -1.90
CA TYR A 42 -2.47 0.40 -2.70
C TYR A 42 -1.48 -0.43 -1.88
N ASP A 43 -0.87 0.12 -0.84
CA ASP A 43 0.12 -0.60 -0.03
C ASP A 43 -0.56 -1.46 1.04
N CYS A 44 -1.71 -1.06 1.57
CA CYS A 44 -2.49 -1.84 2.56
C CYS A 44 -3.57 -2.77 1.98
N ASP A 45 -4.10 -2.53 0.77
CA ASP A 45 -4.95 -3.52 0.07
C ASP A 45 -4.14 -4.74 -0.37
N VAL A 46 -4.53 -5.93 0.07
CA VAL A 46 -3.88 -7.22 -0.25
C VAL A 46 -3.70 -7.44 -1.75
N ASN A 47 -4.68 -7.01 -2.57
CA ASN A 47 -4.72 -7.28 -4.01
C ASN A 47 -3.89 -6.28 -4.84
N SER A 48 -3.51 -5.15 -4.25
CA SER A 48 -2.83 -4.06 -4.95
C SER A 48 -1.30 -4.11 -4.85
N SER A 49 -0.65 -3.52 -5.85
CA SER A 49 0.81 -3.29 -5.82
C SER A 49 1.18 -2.25 -4.77
N ASN A 50 2.27 -2.44 -4.03
CA ASN A 50 2.79 -1.47 -3.06
C ASN A 50 3.35 -0.22 -3.79
N ILE A 51 2.50 0.76 -4.13
CA ILE A 51 2.87 1.94 -4.93
C ILE A 51 3.75 2.91 -4.14
N PHE A 52 3.41 3.17 -2.87
CA PHE A 52 4.17 4.07 -2.00
C PHE A 52 5.57 3.51 -1.73
N GLU A 53 5.65 2.25 -1.30
CA GLU A 53 6.91 1.54 -1.05
C GLU A 53 7.81 1.51 -2.30
N ARG A 54 7.24 1.27 -3.49
CA ARG A 54 8.00 1.26 -4.76
C ARG A 54 8.44 2.65 -5.20
N MET A 55 7.65 3.69 -4.93
CA MET A 55 8.03 5.09 -5.15
C MET A 55 9.22 5.47 -4.28
N VAL A 56 9.15 5.20 -2.97
CA VAL A 56 10.24 5.48 -2.03
C VAL A 56 11.51 4.68 -2.37
N ASN A 57 11.39 3.38 -2.65
CA ASN A 57 12.52 2.54 -3.05
C ASN A 57 13.15 2.95 -4.39
N GLY A 58 12.35 3.38 -5.36
CA GLY A 58 12.84 3.86 -6.65
C GLY A 58 13.58 5.20 -6.54
N LEU A 59 13.09 6.12 -5.69
CA LEU A 59 13.79 7.35 -5.34
C LEU A 59 15.10 7.04 -4.60
N LEU A 60 15.07 6.19 -3.56
CA LEU A 60 16.25 5.79 -2.78
C LEU A 60 17.37 5.23 -3.67
N LYS A 61 17.04 4.28 -4.56
CA LYS A 61 18.04 3.72 -5.49
C LYS A 61 18.53 4.76 -6.51
N THR A 62 17.69 5.70 -6.92
CA THR A 62 18.11 6.82 -7.79
C THR A 62 19.03 7.80 -7.05
N ALA A 63 18.84 8.01 -5.75
CA ALA A 63 19.72 8.80 -4.88
C ALA A 63 21.08 8.10 -4.61
N GLN A 64 21.09 6.77 -4.52
CA GLN A 64 22.32 5.96 -4.44
C GLN A 64 23.12 6.01 -5.75
N GLY A 65 22.43 5.91 -6.90
CA GLY A 65 22.99 6.04 -8.24
C GLY A 65 23.05 4.73 -9.02
N VAL A 66 23.88 4.72 -10.07
CA VAL A 66 24.12 3.52 -10.87
C VAL A 66 24.94 2.50 -10.04
N PRO A 67 24.62 1.19 -10.06
CA PRO A 67 25.36 0.20 -9.28
C PRO A 67 26.83 0.10 -9.75
N PRO A 68 27.80 -0.13 -8.84
CA PRO A 68 29.20 -0.32 -9.21
C PRO A 68 29.37 -1.41 -10.29
N GLY A 69 30.10 -1.08 -11.36
CA GLY A 69 30.35 -1.98 -12.50
C GLY A 69 29.23 -2.05 -13.56
N ALA A 70 28.07 -1.40 -13.36
CA ALA A 70 27.06 -1.28 -14.41
C ALA A 70 27.43 -0.17 -15.40
N ALA A 71 27.42 -0.49 -16.70
CA ALA A 71 27.61 0.50 -17.76
C ALA A 71 26.42 1.49 -17.79
N THR A 72 26.70 2.78 -17.98
CA THR A 72 25.66 3.83 -18.02
C THR A 72 25.95 4.87 -19.10
N THR A 73 24.90 5.51 -19.59
CA THR A 73 24.97 6.64 -20.54
C THR A 73 24.92 8.01 -19.84
N LEU A 74 24.82 8.05 -18.50
CA LEU A 74 24.84 9.30 -17.75
C LEU A 74 26.24 9.92 -17.71
N LEU A 75 26.30 11.23 -17.93
CA LEU A 75 27.49 12.03 -17.63
C LEU A 75 27.57 12.31 -16.11
N PRO A 76 28.77 12.46 -15.50
CA PRO A 76 28.88 12.70 -14.06
C PRO A 76 28.05 13.88 -13.51
N PRO A 77 27.89 15.03 -14.21
CA PRO A 77 27.00 16.10 -13.76
C PRO A 77 25.52 15.71 -13.79
N GLN A 78 25.10 14.84 -14.73
CA GLN A 78 23.73 14.33 -14.82
C GLN A 78 23.44 13.35 -13.67
N GLU A 79 24.41 12.49 -13.32
CA GLU A 79 24.30 11.59 -12.17
C GLU A 79 24.19 12.39 -10.87
N ALA A 80 25.10 13.35 -10.63
CA ALA A 80 25.05 14.22 -9.45
C ALA A 80 23.71 14.98 -9.34
N THR A 81 23.21 15.51 -10.46
CA THR A 81 21.88 16.15 -10.52
C THR A 81 20.77 15.16 -10.15
N MET A 82 20.75 13.97 -10.75
CA MET A 82 19.73 12.96 -10.45
C MET A 82 19.72 12.54 -8.99
N LYS A 83 20.90 12.39 -8.36
CA LYS A 83 21.01 12.05 -6.93
C LYS A 83 20.41 13.15 -6.06
N LEU A 84 20.73 14.41 -6.35
CA LEU A 84 20.21 15.56 -5.62
C LEU A 84 18.68 15.67 -5.74
N GLU A 85 18.12 15.59 -6.94
CA GLU A 85 16.66 15.67 -7.13
C GLU A 85 15.92 14.49 -6.50
N ALA A 86 16.51 13.27 -6.53
CA ALA A 86 15.94 12.11 -5.85
C ALA A 86 15.92 12.30 -4.31
N MET A 87 16.99 12.86 -3.73
CA MET A 87 17.00 13.23 -2.30
C MET A 87 15.98 14.32 -1.97
N LYS A 88 15.81 15.35 -2.82
CA LYS A 88 14.76 16.37 -2.62
C LYS A 88 13.37 15.74 -2.57
N CYS A 89 13.06 14.82 -3.47
CA CYS A 89 11.77 14.12 -3.48
C CYS A 89 11.56 13.29 -2.20
N LEU A 90 12.58 12.60 -1.69
CA LEU A 90 12.50 11.88 -0.41
C LEU A 90 12.27 12.84 0.77
N VAL A 91 12.94 13.99 0.80
CA VAL A 91 12.73 15.04 1.80
C VAL A 91 11.33 15.66 1.69
N ALA A 92 10.79 15.82 0.47
CA ALA A 92 9.43 16.31 0.24
C ALA A 92 8.38 15.31 0.77
N ILE A 93 8.54 14.00 0.52
CA ILE A 93 7.68 12.95 1.11
C ILE A 93 7.69 13.04 2.65
N LEU A 94 8.88 13.11 3.26
CA LEU A 94 9.02 13.15 4.72
C LEU A 94 8.42 14.43 5.33
N LYS A 95 8.62 15.58 4.71
CA LYS A 95 8.00 16.85 5.14
C LYS A 95 6.48 16.78 5.03
N SER A 96 5.97 16.38 3.86
CA SER A 96 4.54 16.26 3.58
C SER A 96 3.81 15.37 4.60
N LEU A 97 4.40 14.22 4.94
CA LEU A 97 3.85 13.33 5.98
C LEU A 97 4.00 13.89 7.40
N GLY A 98 5.09 14.60 7.72
CA GLY A 98 5.25 15.31 8.99
C GLY A 98 4.23 16.44 9.17
N ASP A 99 4.01 17.24 8.12
CA ASP A 99 3.03 18.32 8.08
C ASP A 99 1.59 17.79 8.19
N TRP A 100 1.31 16.59 7.66
CA TRP A 100 0.05 15.89 7.88
C TRP A 100 -0.09 15.44 9.34
N MET A 101 0.91 14.75 9.89
CA MET A 101 0.91 14.26 11.27
C MET A 101 0.73 15.41 12.28
N ASN A 102 1.42 16.55 12.08
CA ASN A 102 1.30 17.72 12.94
C ASN A 102 -0.12 18.32 12.92
N LYS A 103 -0.80 18.33 11.76
CA LYS A 103 -2.20 18.76 11.63
C LYS A 103 -3.15 17.82 12.39
N GLN A 104 -2.98 16.51 12.23
CA GLN A 104 -3.84 15.52 12.91
C GLN A 104 -3.66 15.57 14.44
N LEU A 105 -2.41 15.60 14.92
CA LEU A 105 -2.08 15.67 16.34
C LEU A 105 -2.29 17.07 16.96
N ARG A 106 -2.71 18.06 16.16
CA ARG A 106 -2.87 19.48 16.54
C ARG A 106 -1.65 20.07 17.26
N ILE A 107 -0.44 19.61 16.89
CA ILE A 107 0.81 20.08 17.50
C ILE A 107 1.03 21.54 17.08
N PRO A 108 1.15 22.50 18.02
CA PRO A 108 1.43 23.88 17.67
C PRO A 108 2.80 24.00 17.00
N ASP A 109 2.84 24.51 15.77
CA ASP A 109 4.08 24.77 15.04
C ASP A 109 4.89 25.89 15.75
N PRO A 110 6.11 25.61 16.26
CA PRO A 110 6.96 26.61 16.92
C PRO A 110 7.39 27.79 16.01
N HIS A 111 7.12 27.72 14.71
CA HIS A 111 7.45 28.73 13.71
C HIS A 111 6.22 29.34 13.00
N SER A 112 4.99 29.00 13.40
CA SER A 112 3.76 29.59 12.84
C SER A 112 3.51 31.02 13.33
N SER A 113 4.31 31.96 12.85
CA SER A 113 4.16 33.41 13.10
C SER A 113 3.04 34.03 12.26
N LYS A 114 1.78 33.66 12.56
CA LYS A 114 0.59 34.34 12.03
C LYS A 114 -0.33 34.85 13.12
N PHE A 115 -0.58 36.16 13.04
CA PHE A 115 -1.61 36.90 13.77
C PHE A 115 -2.96 36.19 13.72
N SER A 116 -3.66 36.18 14.86
CA SER A 116 -5.10 36.04 14.94
C SER A 116 -5.67 37.41 15.27
N ASP A 117 -6.31 38.08 14.32
CA ASP A 117 -6.91 39.39 14.55
C ASP A 117 -8.06 39.28 15.57
N VAL A 118 -7.88 39.88 16.75
CA VAL A 118 -8.95 39.99 17.75
C VAL A 118 -9.89 41.10 17.32
N VAL A 119 -11.01 40.72 16.71
CA VAL A 119 -12.08 41.66 16.34
C VAL A 119 -12.82 42.07 17.62
N GLU A 120 -12.55 43.28 18.11
CA GLU A 120 -13.40 43.93 19.11
C GLU A 120 -14.79 44.19 18.54
N TYR A 121 -15.86 43.77 19.23
CA TYR A 121 -17.14 44.47 19.20
C TYR A 121 -17.97 44.24 20.48
N SER A 122 -17.80 45.16 21.43
CA SER A 122 -18.77 45.66 22.44
C SER A 122 -19.72 44.69 23.18
N SER A 123 -19.53 44.62 24.50
CA SER A 123 -20.59 44.57 25.53
C SER A 123 -20.34 45.72 26.54
N GLU A 124 -21.27 46.20 27.37
CA GLU A 124 -22.70 45.85 27.57
C GLU A 124 -23.64 46.95 27.01
N ILE A 125 -24.63 47.62 27.64
CA ILE A 125 -25.21 47.68 29.01
C ILE A 125 -26.71 48.09 28.93
N THR A 126 -27.47 47.93 30.03
CA THR A 126 -28.88 48.37 30.29
C THR A 126 -29.97 47.55 29.56
N ASN A 127 -31.07 47.10 30.20
CA ASN A 127 -31.76 47.54 31.44
C ASN A 127 -32.31 46.37 32.30
N LEU A 128 -32.56 46.67 33.58
CA LEU A 128 -33.54 45.97 34.46
C LEU A 128 -34.92 46.64 34.34
N PRO A 129 -36.04 45.93 34.59
CA PRO A 129 -36.62 45.94 35.95
C PRO A 129 -37.18 44.58 36.43
N MET A 130 -37.64 44.56 37.69
CA MET A 130 -38.16 43.40 38.44
C MET A 130 -39.66 43.13 38.17
N GLU A 131 -40.11 41.88 38.37
CA GLU A 131 -41.28 41.58 39.23
C GLU A 131 -41.21 40.13 39.80
N ASN A 132 -42.13 39.75 40.69
CA ASN A 132 -42.11 38.57 41.57
C ASN A 132 -42.78 37.31 40.98
N GLY A 133 -42.44 36.10 41.47
CA GLY A 133 -43.22 34.89 41.15
C GLY A 133 -42.78 33.59 41.88
N VAL A 134 -43.66 33.08 42.74
CA VAL A 134 -43.61 31.86 43.58
C VAL A 134 -43.18 30.54 42.86
N ALA A 135 -42.66 29.58 43.62
CA ALA A 135 -42.12 28.29 43.14
C ALA A 135 -43.15 27.19 42.78
N THR A 136 -42.78 26.29 41.85
CA THR A 136 -42.95 24.81 42.01
C THR A 136 -42.16 23.99 40.96
N GLU A 137 -41.58 22.88 41.44
CA GLU A 137 -41.23 21.55 40.86
C GLU A 137 -41.08 21.24 39.34
N GLN A 138 -40.14 20.29 39.06
CA GLN A 138 -40.06 19.34 37.90
C GLN A 138 -39.73 19.92 36.50
N GLU A 139 -38.91 19.35 35.60
CA GLU A 139 -38.00 18.16 35.56
C GLU A 139 -36.69 18.51 34.80
N PRO A 140 -35.59 17.72 34.92
CA PRO A 140 -34.46 17.79 34.00
C PRO A 140 -34.65 16.89 32.77
N VAL A 141 -34.66 17.47 31.57
CA VAL A 141 -34.66 16.71 30.30
C VAL A 141 -33.28 16.09 30.06
N ASP A 142 -33.23 14.79 29.80
CA ASP A 142 -32.00 14.10 29.42
C ASP A 142 -31.54 14.50 28.00
N GLY A 143 -30.32 15.03 27.92
CA GLY A 143 -29.73 15.61 26.71
C GLY A 143 -28.38 15.00 26.37
N SER A 144 -28.24 13.69 26.54
CA SER A 144 -26.99 12.95 26.34
C SER A 144 -26.78 12.53 24.87
N ASP A 145 -26.28 13.43 24.02
CA ASP A 145 -25.87 13.09 22.65
C ASP A 145 -24.51 13.73 22.28
N SER A 146 -23.42 13.09 22.73
CA SER A 146 -22.02 13.43 22.37
C SER A 146 -21.05 12.29 22.72
N HIS A 147 -19.97 12.18 21.93
CA HIS A 147 -18.83 11.26 22.07
C HIS A 147 -19.03 9.80 21.61
N SER A 148 -19.01 9.58 20.29
CA SER A 148 -18.85 8.25 19.67
C SER A 148 -17.74 8.14 18.60
N ASP A 149 -17.09 9.24 18.22
CA ASP A 149 -16.08 9.25 17.14
C ASP A 149 -14.77 8.53 17.49
N ALA A 150 -14.26 8.73 18.72
CA ALA A 150 -12.94 8.23 19.14
C ALA A 150 -12.82 6.68 19.15
N SER A 151 -13.94 5.96 19.19
CA SER A 151 -13.99 4.49 19.06
C SER A 151 -13.81 3.99 17.62
N ASN A 152 -14.12 4.81 16.62
CA ASN A 152 -14.11 4.41 15.21
C ASN A 152 -12.70 4.56 14.61
N GLU A 153 -11.99 5.65 14.89
CA GLU A 153 -10.65 5.89 14.36
C GLU A 153 -9.63 4.81 14.78
N VAL A 154 -9.73 4.31 16.02
CA VAL A 154 -8.84 3.26 16.56
C VAL A 154 -9.12 1.89 15.93
N SER A 155 -10.39 1.60 15.60
CA SER A 155 -10.76 0.34 14.94
C SER A 155 -10.40 0.33 13.45
N ASP A 156 -10.47 1.47 12.76
CA ASP A 156 -9.98 1.60 11.39
C ASP A 156 -8.44 1.50 11.31
N ALA A 157 -7.70 2.19 12.18
CA ALA A 157 -6.24 2.13 12.20
C ALA A 157 -5.71 0.70 12.40
N SER A 158 -6.21 -0.01 13.41
CA SER A 158 -5.83 -1.41 13.68
C SER A 158 -6.27 -2.36 12.55
N THR A 159 -7.39 -2.09 11.88
CA THR A 159 -7.80 -2.83 10.67
C THR A 159 -6.83 -2.62 9.50
N ILE A 160 -6.32 -1.41 9.29
CA ILE A 160 -5.33 -1.10 8.25
C ILE A 160 -3.99 -1.81 8.56
N GLU A 161 -3.53 -1.77 9.81
CA GLU A 161 -2.33 -2.48 10.25
C GLU A 161 -2.46 -4.00 10.03
N GLN A 162 -3.57 -4.61 10.41
CA GLN A 162 -3.81 -6.05 10.22
C GLN A 162 -3.80 -6.45 8.74
N ARG A 163 -4.42 -5.64 7.86
CA ARG A 163 -4.39 -5.86 6.40
C ARG A 163 -2.98 -5.78 5.84
N ARG A 164 -2.20 -4.75 6.25
CA ARG A 164 -0.81 -4.58 5.81
C ARG A 164 0.10 -5.71 6.31
N ALA A 165 -0.06 -6.15 7.56
CA ALA A 165 0.69 -7.28 8.12
C ALA A 165 0.40 -8.59 7.36
N TYR A 166 -0.88 -8.94 7.19
CA TYR A 166 -1.30 -10.12 6.42
C TYR A 166 -0.71 -10.11 5.00
N LYS A 167 -0.74 -8.94 4.34
CA LYS A 167 -0.22 -8.75 2.98
C LYS A 167 1.30 -8.96 2.90
N LEU A 168 2.06 -8.45 3.88
CA LEU A 168 3.53 -8.59 3.90
C LEU A 168 3.94 -10.06 4.03
N GLU A 169 3.32 -10.81 4.95
CA GLU A 169 3.56 -12.25 5.11
C GLU A 169 3.19 -13.04 3.84
N LEU A 170 2.07 -12.70 3.19
CA LEU A 170 1.66 -13.30 1.92
C LEU A 170 2.67 -12.98 0.79
N GLN A 171 3.14 -11.73 0.69
CA GLN A 171 4.14 -11.31 -0.29
C GLN A 171 5.50 -11.98 -0.05
N GLU A 172 5.91 -12.21 1.20
CA GLU A 172 7.10 -13.00 1.52
C GLU A 172 6.95 -14.45 1.06
N GLY A 173 5.82 -15.10 1.35
CA GLY A 173 5.54 -16.47 0.91
C GLY A 173 5.52 -16.62 -0.62
N ILE A 174 4.93 -15.67 -1.34
CA ILE A 174 4.96 -15.60 -2.82
C ILE A 174 6.41 -15.39 -3.32
N SER A 175 7.19 -14.52 -2.68
CA SER A 175 8.59 -14.27 -3.01
C SER A 175 9.47 -15.51 -2.79
N LEU A 176 9.19 -16.30 -1.74
CA LEU A 176 9.85 -17.57 -1.46
C LEU A 176 9.41 -18.66 -2.44
N PHE A 177 8.12 -18.79 -2.75
CA PHE A 177 7.59 -19.70 -3.77
C PHE A 177 8.27 -19.46 -5.13
N ASN A 178 8.34 -18.19 -5.54
CA ASN A 178 8.96 -17.76 -6.80
C ASN A 178 10.47 -18.04 -6.90
N ARG A 179 11.10 -18.52 -5.82
CA ARG A 179 12.51 -18.97 -5.77
C ARG A 179 12.64 -20.47 -5.52
N LYS A 180 11.75 -21.05 -4.69
CA LYS A 180 11.75 -22.44 -4.20
C LYS A 180 10.31 -22.86 -3.86
N PRO A 181 9.53 -23.43 -4.82
CA PRO A 181 8.08 -23.59 -4.69
C PRO A 181 7.63 -24.29 -3.42
N LYS A 182 8.17 -25.49 -3.14
CA LYS A 182 7.92 -26.26 -1.91
C LYS A 182 8.09 -25.44 -0.64
N LYS A 183 9.16 -24.65 -0.54
CA LYS A 183 9.44 -23.82 0.64
C LYS A 183 8.50 -22.63 0.76
N GLY A 184 8.01 -22.11 -0.37
CA GLY A 184 6.94 -21.13 -0.39
C GLY A 184 5.64 -21.69 0.17
N ILE A 185 5.21 -22.85 -0.31
CA ILE A 185 3.99 -23.53 0.20
C ILE A 185 4.15 -23.92 1.68
N GLU A 186 5.28 -24.54 2.07
CA GLU A 186 5.64 -24.87 3.46
C GLU A 186 5.51 -23.64 4.37
N PHE A 187 6.10 -22.50 3.97
CA PHE A 187 6.00 -21.23 4.71
C PHE A 187 4.55 -20.72 4.77
N LEU A 188 3.85 -20.66 3.64
CA LEU A 188 2.48 -20.14 3.53
C LEU A 188 1.46 -20.94 4.38
N ILE A 189 1.66 -22.26 4.52
CA ILE A 189 0.90 -23.11 5.44
C ILE A 189 1.25 -22.77 6.89
N ASN A 190 2.53 -22.66 7.23
CA ASN A 190 2.98 -22.34 8.58
C ASN A 190 2.49 -20.96 9.06
N VAL A 191 2.45 -19.94 8.20
CA VAL A 191 1.87 -18.59 8.48
C VAL A 191 0.36 -18.49 8.19
N LYS A 192 -0.31 -19.62 7.94
CA LYS A 192 -1.76 -19.77 7.75
C LYS A 192 -2.36 -18.84 6.69
N LYS A 193 -1.63 -18.65 5.58
CA LYS A 193 -2.11 -17.94 4.38
C LYS A 193 -2.71 -18.88 3.33
N VAL A 194 -2.35 -20.16 3.41
CA VAL A 194 -2.88 -21.27 2.60
C VAL A 194 -3.13 -22.43 3.56
N GLY A 195 -4.20 -23.19 3.36
CA GLY A 195 -4.42 -24.41 4.14
C GLY A 195 -3.56 -25.58 3.66
N SER A 196 -3.59 -26.68 4.40
CA SER A 196 -2.73 -27.84 4.15
C SER A 196 -3.34 -28.88 3.20
N SER A 197 -4.58 -28.68 2.74
CA SER A 197 -5.21 -29.61 1.78
C SER A 197 -4.69 -29.38 0.35
N PRO A 198 -4.62 -30.43 -0.50
CA PRO A 198 -4.30 -30.29 -1.91
C PRO A 198 -5.17 -29.26 -2.64
N GLU A 199 -6.44 -29.17 -2.25
CA GLU A 199 -7.47 -28.32 -2.85
C GLU A 199 -7.24 -26.83 -2.53
N GLU A 200 -6.94 -26.49 -1.28
CA GLU A 200 -6.61 -25.10 -0.88
C GLU A 200 -5.31 -24.62 -1.54
N ILE A 201 -4.30 -25.50 -1.67
CA ILE A 201 -3.05 -25.18 -2.35
C ILE A 201 -3.29 -25.02 -3.86
N ALA A 202 -4.13 -25.87 -4.46
CA ALA A 202 -4.50 -25.76 -5.87
C ALA A 202 -5.26 -24.45 -6.16
N GLU A 203 -6.20 -24.05 -5.30
CA GLU A 203 -6.90 -22.77 -5.42
C GLU A 203 -5.94 -21.59 -5.28
N PHE A 204 -5.03 -21.62 -4.31
CA PHE A 204 -3.98 -20.62 -4.14
C PHE A 204 -3.14 -20.44 -5.41
N LEU A 205 -2.65 -21.54 -6.00
CA LEU A 205 -1.85 -21.53 -7.23
C LEU A 205 -2.63 -21.05 -8.46
N LYS A 206 -3.96 -21.10 -8.42
CA LYS A 206 -4.85 -20.69 -9.51
C LYS A 206 -5.22 -19.20 -9.42
N ASN A 207 -5.51 -18.74 -8.22
CA ASN A 207 -6.17 -17.45 -7.99
C ASN A 207 -5.21 -16.34 -7.50
N VAL A 208 -4.10 -16.67 -6.82
CA VAL A 208 -3.23 -15.65 -6.20
C VAL A 208 -2.29 -14.98 -7.20
N SER A 209 -2.35 -13.65 -7.25
CA SER A 209 -1.50 -12.83 -8.13
C SER A 209 -0.04 -12.78 -7.66
N GLY A 210 0.88 -12.53 -8.59
CA GLY A 210 2.32 -12.41 -8.29
C GLY A 210 3.10 -13.73 -8.26
N LEU A 211 2.44 -14.88 -8.28
CA LEU A 211 3.08 -16.18 -8.50
C LEU A 211 3.66 -16.28 -9.92
N ASN A 212 4.87 -16.82 -10.03
CA ASN A 212 5.56 -17.02 -11.31
C ASN A 212 5.07 -18.31 -11.98
N LYS A 213 4.53 -18.17 -13.20
CA LYS A 213 3.88 -19.25 -13.95
C LYS A 213 4.79 -20.43 -14.30
N THR A 214 6.10 -20.21 -14.44
CA THR A 214 7.07 -21.29 -14.57
C THR A 214 7.19 -22.06 -13.26
N MET A 215 7.36 -21.36 -12.13
CA MET A 215 7.48 -21.98 -10.80
C MET A 215 6.23 -22.74 -10.35
N ILE A 216 5.03 -22.33 -10.82
CA ILE A 216 3.80 -23.11 -10.66
C ILE A 216 3.90 -24.41 -11.46
N GLY A 217 4.34 -24.36 -12.72
CA GLY A 217 4.52 -25.54 -13.57
C GLY A 217 5.57 -26.51 -13.05
N ASP A 218 6.71 -25.99 -12.58
CA ASP A 218 7.75 -26.78 -11.91
C ASP A 218 7.15 -27.56 -10.74
N TYR A 219 6.41 -26.88 -9.85
CA TYR A 219 5.78 -27.49 -8.67
C TYR A 219 4.73 -28.55 -9.01
N LEU A 220 3.83 -28.26 -9.97
CA LEU A 220 2.82 -29.22 -10.43
C LEU A 220 3.42 -30.41 -11.20
N GLY A 221 4.66 -30.28 -11.71
CA GLY A 221 5.42 -31.36 -12.36
C GLY A 221 6.25 -32.23 -11.41
N GLU A 222 6.31 -31.92 -10.12
CA GLU A 222 7.09 -32.68 -9.14
C GLU A 222 6.46 -34.03 -8.77
N ARG A 223 7.30 -35.04 -8.53
CA ARG A 223 6.88 -36.43 -8.23
C ARG A 223 6.66 -36.71 -6.74
N GLU A 224 6.59 -35.69 -5.90
CA GLU A 224 6.31 -35.86 -4.47
C GLU A 224 4.80 -35.94 -4.22
N ASP A 225 4.41 -36.77 -3.25
CA ASP A 225 3.01 -37.14 -2.97
C ASP A 225 2.07 -35.93 -2.81
N LEU A 226 2.52 -34.88 -2.12
CA LEU A 226 1.73 -33.64 -1.99
C LEU A 226 1.63 -32.89 -3.33
N SER A 227 2.75 -32.65 -4.04
CA SER A 227 2.75 -31.96 -5.32
C SER A 227 1.87 -32.67 -6.36
N LEU A 228 1.89 -34.00 -6.41
CA LEU A 228 1.03 -34.80 -7.28
C LEU A 228 -0.46 -34.66 -6.93
N LYS A 229 -0.81 -34.69 -5.63
CA LYS A 229 -2.20 -34.46 -5.19
C LYS A 229 -2.67 -33.05 -5.49
N VAL A 230 -1.83 -32.04 -5.31
CA VAL A 230 -2.12 -30.65 -5.69
C VAL A 230 -2.31 -30.54 -7.20
N MET A 231 -1.53 -31.26 -8.02
CA MET A 231 -1.70 -31.31 -9.48
C MET A 231 -3.06 -31.91 -9.88
N HIS A 232 -3.49 -33.00 -9.26
CA HIS A 232 -4.83 -33.55 -9.46
C HIS A 232 -5.92 -32.55 -9.07
N ALA A 233 -5.89 -32.01 -7.83
CA ALA A 233 -6.85 -31.00 -7.38
C ALA A 233 -6.84 -29.72 -8.25
N TYR A 234 -5.68 -29.34 -8.82
CA TYR A 234 -5.57 -28.22 -9.75
C TYR A 234 -6.28 -28.51 -11.07
N VAL A 235 -6.14 -29.71 -11.64
CA VAL A 235 -6.90 -30.15 -12.83
C VAL A 235 -8.40 -30.20 -12.53
N ASP A 236 -8.80 -30.86 -11.43
CA ASP A 236 -10.19 -31.07 -11.05
C ASP A 236 -10.92 -29.77 -10.69
N SER A 237 -10.18 -28.70 -10.36
CA SER A 237 -10.74 -27.36 -10.14
C SER A 237 -11.28 -26.67 -11.42
N PHE A 238 -11.07 -27.22 -12.61
CA PHE A 238 -11.56 -26.67 -13.88
C PHE A 238 -12.83 -27.39 -14.35
N ASN A 239 -13.91 -26.63 -14.55
CA ASN A 239 -15.02 -27.10 -15.35
C ASN A 239 -14.67 -26.94 -16.84
N PHE A 240 -14.62 -28.04 -17.58
CA PHE A 240 -14.43 -28.08 -19.04
C PHE A 240 -15.71 -28.50 -19.80
N GLN A 241 -16.85 -28.61 -19.11
CA GLN A 241 -18.12 -28.97 -19.74
C GLN A 241 -18.51 -27.93 -20.81
N ASP A 242 -19.00 -28.42 -21.95
CA ASP A 242 -19.47 -27.63 -23.09
C ASP A 242 -18.41 -26.70 -23.75
N MET A 243 -17.12 -26.90 -23.45
CA MET A 243 -15.98 -26.21 -24.08
C MET A 243 -15.42 -26.97 -25.29
N GLU A 244 -14.90 -26.25 -26.30
CA GLU A 244 -14.07 -26.87 -27.34
C GLU A 244 -12.66 -27.23 -26.80
N PHE A 245 -12.04 -28.26 -27.37
CA PHE A 245 -10.79 -28.86 -26.85
C PHE A 245 -9.61 -27.87 -26.77
N ASP A 246 -9.46 -26.98 -27.75
CA ASP A 246 -8.40 -25.99 -27.74
C ASP A 246 -8.71 -24.83 -26.78
N GLU A 247 -9.98 -24.49 -26.56
CA GLU A 247 -10.39 -23.53 -25.53
C GLU A 247 -10.13 -24.07 -24.12
N ALA A 248 -10.48 -25.34 -23.87
CA ALA A 248 -10.20 -26.04 -22.62
C ALA A 248 -8.68 -26.04 -22.31
N ILE A 249 -7.85 -26.47 -23.27
CA ILE A 249 -6.38 -26.44 -23.13
C ILE A 249 -5.85 -25.02 -22.96
N ARG A 250 -6.34 -24.04 -23.72
CA ARG A 250 -5.93 -22.63 -23.61
C ARG A 250 -6.28 -22.03 -22.25
N THR A 251 -7.40 -22.45 -21.66
CA THR A 251 -7.86 -22.05 -20.33
C THR A 251 -7.03 -22.70 -19.22
N PHE A 252 -6.75 -24.00 -19.33
CA PHE A 252 -5.87 -24.72 -18.40
C PHE A 252 -4.43 -24.16 -18.40
N LEU A 253 -3.80 -24.06 -19.57
CA LEU A 253 -2.44 -23.54 -19.75
C LEU A 253 -2.33 -22.00 -19.59
N ARG A 254 -3.44 -21.31 -19.26
CA ARG A 254 -3.42 -19.91 -18.85
C ARG A 254 -2.80 -19.74 -17.48
N GLY A 255 -2.95 -20.71 -16.58
CA GLY A 255 -2.49 -20.64 -15.19
C GLY A 255 -0.97 -20.63 -15.05
N PHE A 256 -0.31 -21.62 -15.66
CA PHE A 256 1.10 -21.96 -15.46
C PHE A 256 1.89 -22.03 -16.79
N ARG A 257 3.08 -22.61 -16.79
CA ARG A 257 3.85 -22.97 -17.99
C ARG A 257 4.28 -24.44 -17.87
N LEU A 258 4.20 -25.19 -18.96
CA LEU A 258 4.71 -26.57 -18.97
C LEU A 258 6.24 -26.54 -18.73
N PRO A 259 6.78 -27.39 -17.83
CA PRO A 259 8.22 -27.57 -17.65
C PRO A 259 8.84 -28.42 -18.79
#